data_AF-A0A6A3HJR6-F1
#
_entry.id   AF-A0A6A3HJR6-F1
#
_cell.length_a   1.000
_cell.length_b   1.000
_cell.length_c   1.000
_cell.angle_alpha   90.00
_cell.angle_beta   90.00
_cell.angle_gamma   90.00
#
_symmetry.space_group_name_H-M   'P 1'
#
loop_
_entity.id
_entity.type
_entity.pdbx_description
1 polymer ?
#
loop_
_entity_poly.entity_id
_entity_poly.type
_entity_poly.pdbx_seq_one_letter_code
_entity_poly.pdbx_strand_id
1 'polypeptide(L)'
;MKSFRLRVLRVVWLLLSLVCTVQADTLIAKVLYDVKASCNGKVTPAVKATAVPTTATCYKNVACDVVDKMYSATYCPTTDATGGSWISSDFDRYFLEDIFGRGAEIAIVKTYQAGQACTFGNLTAITVYIADNQCHKTGATSSYIAVSALYGSAVKKFSATSDCTGASTAVSQTYDELVSGSCTGTKVSGSEGTTVYLSTVALYDTKDGDCQPRAVPTKVVSQVVEASCTSAFHNNCSGAGVPYTSTACSTFDELFQFFYSSFGYGSSDKHPIVFLWEYVAGKSCAATDLSGVTVYLADKKCHKTGKSASFRATRSIDGAVTIKTFATADCSGNEATDLD
;
A
#
# COMPACT_ATOMS: atom_id res chain seq x y z
N MET A 1 -32.00 20.90 -65.21
CA MET A 1 -33.09 20.27 -64.44
C MET A 1 -32.53 19.69 -63.15
N LYS A 2 -33.26 19.87 -62.05
CA LYS A 2 -32.79 19.86 -60.65
C LYS A 2 -32.22 18.51 -60.17
N SER A 3 -31.16 18.59 -59.38
CA SER A 3 -30.56 17.49 -58.61
C SER A 3 -31.46 17.04 -57.46
N PHE A 4 -31.86 15.76 -57.44
CA PHE A 4 -32.48 15.11 -56.30
C PHE A 4 -31.40 14.82 -55.23
N ARG A 5 -31.45 15.49 -54.07
CA ARG A 5 -30.68 15.10 -52.88
C ARG A 5 -31.61 14.35 -51.93
N LEU A 6 -31.27 13.10 -51.64
CA LEU A 6 -31.90 12.29 -50.60
C LEU A 6 -31.82 13.02 -49.25
N ARG A 7 -32.97 13.23 -48.61
CA ARG A 7 -33.05 13.67 -47.21
C ARG A 7 -32.64 12.50 -46.32
N VAL A 8 -31.49 12.66 -45.67
CA VAL A 8 -31.03 11.78 -44.58
C VAL A 8 -32.02 11.91 -43.42
N LEU A 9 -32.76 10.83 -43.15
CA LEU A 9 -33.58 10.66 -41.95
C LEU A 9 -32.62 10.58 -40.75
N ARG A 10 -32.55 11.64 -39.93
CA ARG A 10 -31.88 11.57 -38.62
C ARG A 10 -32.80 10.83 -37.65
N VAL A 11 -32.56 9.52 -37.50
CA VAL A 11 -33.10 8.74 -36.39
C VAL A 11 -32.41 9.26 -35.12
N VAL A 12 -33.16 10.02 -34.32
CA VAL A 12 -32.74 10.43 -32.98
C VAL A 12 -32.73 9.17 -32.11
N TRP A 13 -31.55 8.57 -31.95
CA TRP A 13 -31.32 7.59 -30.90
C TRP A 13 -31.39 8.32 -29.56
N LEU A 14 -32.54 8.19 -28.89
CA LEU A 14 -32.70 8.55 -27.50
C LEU A 14 -31.85 7.55 -26.69
N LEU A 15 -30.58 7.89 -26.44
CA LEU A 15 -29.73 7.20 -25.47
C LEU A 15 -30.36 7.42 -24.09
N LEU A 16 -31.24 6.50 -23.69
CA LEU A 16 -31.63 6.33 -22.30
C LEU A 16 -30.37 5.86 -21.57
N SER A 17 -29.56 6.81 -21.09
CA SER A 17 -28.49 6.50 -20.16
C SER A 17 -29.16 5.90 -18.93
N LEU A 18 -29.11 4.57 -18.82
CA LEU A 18 -29.24 3.90 -17.54
C LEU A 18 -28.10 4.47 -16.68
N VAL A 19 -28.39 5.55 -15.95
CA VAL A 19 -27.59 5.96 -14.82
C VAL A 19 -27.74 4.77 -13.87
N CYS A 20 -26.75 3.89 -13.89
CA CYS A 20 -26.62 2.89 -12.85
C CYS A 20 -26.39 3.69 -11.57
N THR A 21 -27.46 4.00 -10.86
CA THR A 21 -27.38 4.56 -9.51
C THR A 21 -26.82 3.42 -8.66
N VAL A 22 -25.50 3.32 -8.62
CA VAL A 22 -24.82 2.43 -7.67
C VAL A 22 -25.27 2.94 -6.31
N GLN A 23 -26.14 2.17 -5.66
CA GLN A 23 -26.72 2.56 -4.38
C GLN A 23 -25.57 2.66 -3.38
N ALA A 24 -25.34 3.86 -2.85
CA ALA A 24 -24.29 4.10 -1.87
C ALA A 24 -24.59 3.30 -0.60
N ASP A 25 -23.70 2.38 -0.24
CA ASP A 25 -23.82 1.68 1.03
C ASP A 25 -23.45 2.62 2.18
N THR A 26 -24.28 2.64 3.22
CA THR A 26 -24.09 3.51 4.39
C THR A 26 -23.27 2.81 5.46
N LEU A 27 -22.28 3.51 6.01
CA LEU A 27 -21.49 3.05 7.14
C LEU A 27 -21.85 3.83 8.40
N ILE A 28 -21.75 3.19 9.57
CA ILE A 28 -21.68 3.89 10.86
C ILE A 28 -20.22 3.87 11.30
N ALA A 29 -19.59 5.04 11.32
CA ALA A 29 -18.21 5.21 11.74
C ALA A 29 -18.12 5.79 13.16
N LYS A 30 -17.50 5.05 14.08
CA LYS A 30 -17.09 5.54 15.39
C LYS A 30 -15.64 5.98 15.34
N VAL A 31 -15.38 7.25 15.64
CA VAL A 31 -14.06 7.87 15.59
C VAL A 31 -13.61 8.24 17.00
N LEU A 32 -12.40 7.84 17.36
CA LEU A 32 -11.76 8.08 18.64
C LEU A 32 -10.71 9.19 18.49
N TYR A 33 -10.73 10.10 19.44
CA TYR A 33 -9.81 11.22 19.60
C TYR A 33 -9.20 11.19 21.00
N ASP A 34 -7.95 11.60 21.11
CA ASP A 34 -7.23 11.83 22.36
C ASP A 34 -7.62 13.19 23.00
N VAL A 35 -8.00 14.17 22.19
CA VAL A 35 -8.39 15.52 22.61
C VAL A 35 -9.85 15.82 22.30
N LYS A 36 -10.59 16.33 23.29
CA LYS A 36 -12.03 16.67 23.15
C LYS A 36 -12.30 17.65 22.01
N ALA A 37 -11.44 18.66 21.86
CA ALA A 37 -11.58 19.71 20.85
C ALA A 37 -11.55 19.14 19.42
N SER A 38 -10.81 18.05 19.19
CA SER A 38 -10.68 17.41 17.87
C SER A 38 -11.97 16.77 17.40
N CYS A 39 -12.81 16.34 18.34
CA CYS A 39 -14.12 15.80 18.03
C CYS A 39 -15.13 16.86 17.56
N ASN A 40 -15.00 18.11 18.02
CA ASN A 40 -15.89 19.23 17.68
C ASN A 40 -15.35 20.17 16.60
N GLY A 41 -14.04 20.13 16.31
CA GLY A 41 -13.38 21.07 15.40
C GLY A 41 -12.10 20.57 14.75
N LYS A 42 -11.77 19.27 14.87
CA LYS A 42 -10.65 18.59 14.18
C LYS A 42 -9.30 19.30 14.32
N VAL A 43 -9.00 19.77 15.53
CA VAL A 43 -7.74 20.47 15.82
C VAL A 43 -6.52 19.54 15.81
N THR A 44 -6.71 18.24 16.07
CA THR A 44 -5.70 17.18 15.89
C THR A 44 -6.30 15.99 15.13
N PRO A 45 -5.47 15.16 14.49
CA PRO A 45 -5.91 13.91 13.87
C PRO A 45 -6.65 13.01 14.85
N ALA A 46 -7.64 12.27 14.35
CA ALA A 46 -8.17 11.10 15.03
C ALA A 46 -7.06 10.07 15.26
N VAL A 47 -7.20 9.29 16.34
CA VAL A 47 -6.28 8.15 16.58
C VAL A 47 -6.81 6.88 15.92
N LYS A 48 -8.12 6.64 15.97
CA LYS A 48 -8.71 5.41 15.41
C LYS A 48 -10.12 5.67 14.91
N ALA A 49 -10.49 5.05 13.80
CA ALA A 49 -11.87 5.00 13.32
C ALA A 49 -12.31 3.55 13.12
N THR A 50 -13.57 3.24 13.39
CA THR A 50 -14.17 1.93 13.10
C THR A 50 -15.51 2.15 12.43
N ALA A 51 -15.63 1.68 11.19
CA ALA A 51 -16.83 1.80 10.36
C ALA A 51 -17.43 0.42 10.08
N VAL A 52 -18.74 0.31 10.20
CA VAL A 52 -19.48 -0.94 9.98
C VAL A 52 -20.62 -0.70 8.99
N PRO A 53 -20.82 -1.58 7.99
CA PRO A 53 -21.98 -1.50 7.10
C PRO A 53 -23.30 -1.55 7.87
N THR A 54 -24.25 -0.70 7.48
CA THR A 54 -25.57 -0.63 8.12
C THR A 54 -26.68 -0.44 7.09
N THR A 55 -27.83 -1.01 7.39
CA THR A 55 -29.11 -0.66 6.73
C THR A 55 -29.97 0.26 7.60
N ALA A 56 -29.58 0.47 8.86
CA ALA A 56 -30.26 1.38 9.77
C ALA A 56 -29.89 2.83 9.48
N THR A 57 -30.83 3.74 9.77
CA THR A 57 -30.59 5.18 9.72
C THR A 57 -29.45 5.57 10.66
N CYS A 58 -28.42 6.18 10.10
CA CYS A 58 -27.28 6.67 10.88
C CYS A 58 -27.51 8.14 11.27
N TYR A 59 -27.31 8.45 12.56
CA TYR A 59 -27.38 9.80 13.09
C TYR A 59 -25.99 10.24 13.55
N LYS A 60 -25.53 11.39 13.03
CA LYS A 60 -24.26 11.99 13.45
C LYS A 60 -24.36 12.41 14.92
N ASN A 61 -23.37 12.03 15.72
CA ASN A 61 -23.28 12.47 17.11
C ASN A 61 -22.36 13.70 17.21
N VAL A 62 -22.91 14.81 17.71
CA VAL A 62 -22.20 16.09 17.89
C VAL A 62 -21.77 16.30 19.36
N ALA A 63 -22.10 15.37 20.26
CA ALA A 63 -21.87 15.51 21.70
C ALA A 63 -20.46 15.13 22.18
N CYS A 64 -19.73 14.33 21.38
CA CYS A 64 -18.36 13.90 21.69
C CYS A 64 -18.22 13.25 23.07
N ASP A 65 -18.74 12.03 23.17
CA ASP A 65 -18.88 11.31 24.43
C ASP A 65 -17.52 10.84 24.96
N VAL A 66 -17.35 10.89 26.29
CA VAL A 66 -16.17 10.34 26.94
C VAL A 66 -16.31 8.82 27.01
N VAL A 67 -15.35 8.10 26.44
CA VAL A 67 -15.28 6.63 26.46
C VAL A 67 -13.90 6.23 26.94
N ASP A 68 -13.80 5.60 28.09
CA ASP A 68 -12.53 5.07 28.61
C ASP A 68 -11.36 6.09 28.62
N LYS A 69 -11.66 7.34 28.99
CA LYS A 69 -10.75 8.51 28.98
C LYS A 69 -10.33 9.01 27.59
N MET A 70 -10.95 8.51 26.54
CA MET A 70 -10.89 9.01 25.16
C MET A 70 -12.18 9.78 24.84
N TYR A 71 -12.22 10.42 23.67
CA TYR A 71 -13.41 11.08 23.15
C TYR A 71 -13.89 10.38 21.89
N SER A 72 -15.18 10.06 21.81
CA SER A 72 -15.77 9.34 20.68
C SER A 72 -16.83 10.18 19.99
N ALA A 73 -16.80 10.21 18.65
CA ALA A 73 -17.90 10.71 17.82
C ALA A 73 -18.38 9.64 16.83
N THR A 74 -19.63 9.82 16.41
CA THR A 74 -20.28 8.98 15.39
C THR A 74 -20.49 9.78 14.13
N TYR A 75 -20.05 9.22 13.00
CA TYR A 75 -20.21 9.75 11.66
C TYR A 75 -20.92 8.73 10.77
N CYS A 76 -21.47 9.21 9.67
CA CYS A 76 -22.29 8.43 8.75
C CYS A 76 -21.75 8.55 7.32
N PRO A 77 -20.53 8.05 7.04
CA PRO A 77 -19.97 8.16 5.70
C PRO A 77 -20.61 7.13 4.74
N THR A 78 -20.48 7.41 3.44
CA THR A 78 -20.85 6.51 2.35
C THR A 78 -19.61 5.98 1.64
N THR A 79 -19.76 4.87 0.91
CA THR A 79 -18.67 4.26 0.12
C THR A 79 -18.79 4.48 -1.37
N ASP A 80 -19.69 5.36 -1.84
CA ASP A 80 -19.90 5.55 -3.27
C ASP A 80 -18.70 6.21 -3.94
N ALA A 81 -18.21 5.53 -4.98
CA ALA A 81 -17.33 6.12 -5.97
C ALA A 81 -18.10 6.31 -7.26
N THR A 82 -18.23 7.55 -7.72
CA THR A 82 -18.80 7.88 -9.04
C THR A 82 -17.91 7.45 -10.21
N GLY A 83 -17.02 6.46 -10.04
CA GLY A 83 -15.93 6.17 -11.00
C GLY A 83 -15.45 4.72 -11.13
N GLY A 84 -16.25 3.72 -10.77
CA GLY A 84 -15.92 2.31 -11.08
C GLY A 84 -14.67 1.73 -10.38
N SER A 85 -14.11 2.45 -9.41
CA SER A 85 -13.00 1.97 -8.58
C SER A 85 -13.54 1.43 -7.25
N TRP A 86 -13.14 0.20 -6.93
CA TRP A 86 -13.62 -0.55 -5.77
C TRP A 86 -13.11 0.13 -4.48
N ILE A 87 -14.01 0.86 -3.78
CA ILE A 87 -13.84 1.48 -2.44
C ILE A 87 -13.13 2.86 -2.39
N SER A 88 -12.66 3.43 -3.50
CA SER A 88 -11.70 4.56 -3.44
C SER A 88 -12.21 5.98 -3.76
N SER A 89 -13.33 6.50 -3.24
CA SER A 89 -13.50 7.97 -3.39
C SER A 89 -14.18 8.79 -2.31
N ASP A 90 -15.06 8.24 -1.46
CA ASP A 90 -15.73 9.09 -0.45
C ASP A 90 -15.31 8.75 0.97
N PHE A 91 -15.33 7.47 1.36
CA PHE A 91 -14.80 7.06 2.66
C PHE A 91 -13.27 7.29 2.73
N ASP A 92 -12.50 6.67 1.84
CA ASP A 92 -11.03 6.70 1.90
C ASP A 92 -10.45 8.10 1.62
N ARG A 93 -11.09 8.89 0.74
CA ARG A 93 -10.56 10.18 0.28
C ARG A 93 -11.17 11.39 1.00
N TYR A 94 -12.48 11.47 1.21
CA TYR A 94 -13.04 12.65 1.88
C TYR A 94 -13.16 12.45 3.38
N PHE A 95 -13.74 11.33 3.82
CA PHE A 95 -13.97 11.12 5.25
C PHE A 95 -12.67 10.91 6.03
N LEU A 96 -11.75 10.06 5.55
CA LEU A 96 -10.49 9.83 6.26
C LEU A 96 -9.58 11.06 6.27
N GLU A 97 -9.45 11.79 5.15
CA GLU A 97 -8.72 13.07 5.12
C GLU A 97 -9.30 14.08 6.11
N ASP A 98 -10.62 14.08 6.29
CA ASP A 98 -11.32 15.03 7.14
C ASP A 98 -11.15 14.73 8.64
N ILE A 99 -10.97 13.47 9.04
CA ILE A 99 -10.80 13.10 10.46
C ILE A 99 -9.34 12.84 10.85
N PHE A 100 -8.49 12.34 9.95
CA PHE A 100 -7.07 12.09 10.20
C PHE A 100 -6.18 13.23 9.70
N GLY A 101 -6.69 14.11 8.85
CA GLY A 101 -5.91 15.14 8.16
C GLY A 101 -5.45 14.67 6.79
N ARG A 102 -5.31 15.63 5.86
CA ARG A 102 -4.78 15.37 4.53
C ARG A 102 -3.33 14.88 4.60
N GLY A 103 -3.03 13.80 3.88
CA GLY A 103 -1.68 13.21 3.82
C GLY A 103 -1.26 12.49 5.10
N ALA A 104 -2.19 12.22 6.03
CA ALA A 104 -1.90 11.42 7.21
C ALA A 104 -1.55 9.97 6.82
N GLU A 105 -0.49 9.44 7.44
CA GLU A 105 -0.12 8.04 7.32
C GLU A 105 -1.13 7.20 8.13
N ILE A 106 -1.94 6.38 7.45
CA ILE A 106 -2.98 5.58 8.10
C ILE A 106 -2.92 4.12 7.67
N ALA A 107 -3.20 3.21 8.61
CA ALA A 107 -3.37 1.78 8.36
C ALA A 107 -4.86 1.42 8.38
N ILE A 108 -5.37 0.88 7.28
CA ILE A 108 -6.76 0.51 7.08
C ILE A 108 -6.90 -1.02 7.16
N VAL A 109 -7.61 -1.50 8.17
CA VAL A 109 -7.90 -2.91 8.42
C VAL A 109 -9.34 -3.24 8.00
N LYS A 110 -9.53 -3.99 6.92
CA LYS A 110 -10.85 -4.47 6.45
C LYS A 110 -11.10 -5.89 6.96
N THR A 111 -12.25 -6.12 7.59
CA THR A 111 -12.64 -7.44 8.11
C THR A 111 -13.82 -7.96 7.31
N TYR A 112 -13.79 -9.23 6.93
CA TYR A 112 -14.84 -9.88 6.14
C TYR A 112 -15.42 -11.07 6.90
N GLN A 113 -16.60 -11.53 6.48
CA GLN A 113 -17.20 -12.76 6.98
C GLN A 113 -16.26 -13.94 6.72
N ALA A 114 -16.05 -14.77 7.74
CA ALA A 114 -15.12 -15.90 7.66
C ALA A 114 -15.57 -16.90 6.58
N GLY A 115 -14.61 -17.34 5.75
CA GLY A 115 -14.86 -18.30 4.67
C GLY A 115 -15.60 -17.74 3.45
N GLN A 116 -15.84 -16.43 3.39
CA GLN A 116 -16.50 -15.78 2.26
C GLN A 116 -15.53 -14.98 1.38
N ALA A 117 -15.95 -14.69 0.15
CA ALA A 117 -15.20 -13.83 -0.75
C ALA A 117 -15.10 -12.40 -0.21
N CYS A 118 -13.96 -11.73 -0.45
CA CYS A 118 -13.69 -10.36 -0.03
C CYS A 118 -14.43 -9.31 -0.89
N THR A 119 -15.76 -9.32 -0.82
CA THR A 119 -16.66 -8.36 -1.48
C THR A 119 -17.28 -7.42 -0.45
N PHE A 120 -17.81 -6.28 -0.90
CA PHE A 120 -18.49 -5.35 0.01
C PHE A 120 -19.66 -6.00 0.76
N GLY A 121 -20.46 -6.85 0.08
CA GLY A 121 -21.56 -7.58 0.73
C GLY A 121 -21.13 -8.50 1.87
N ASN A 122 -19.85 -8.87 1.94
CA ASN A 122 -19.27 -9.70 3.00
C ASN A 122 -18.38 -8.90 3.96
N LEU A 123 -18.27 -7.58 3.79
CA LEU A 123 -17.51 -6.70 4.68
C LEU A 123 -18.25 -6.61 6.02
N THR A 124 -17.54 -6.84 7.13
CA THR A 124 -18.09 -6.73 8.48
C THR A 124 -17.61 -5.48 9.20
N ALA A 125 -16.40 -5.01 8.93
CA ALA A 125 -15.87 -3.77 9.51
C ALA A 125 -14.69 -3.21 8.70
N ILE A 126 -14.51 -1.90 8.77
CA ILE A 126 -13.28 -1.19 8.40
C ILE A 126 -12.75 -0.54 9.68
N THR A 127 -11.51 -0.80 10.05
CA THR A 127 -10.85 -0.13 11.18
C THR A 127 -9.62 0.61 10.69
N VAL A 128 -9.57 1.92 10.91
CA VAL A 128 -8.46 2.78 10.49
C VAL A 128 -7.69 3.23 11.73
N TYR A 129 -6.36 3.23 11.63
CA TYR A 129 -5.43 3.63 12.67
C TYR A 129 -4.53 4.74 12.12
N ILE A 130 -4.25 5.79 12.90
CA ILE A 130 -3.07 6.63 12.59
C ILE A 130 -1.83 5.75 12.73
N ALA A 131 -0.94 5.80 11.75
CA ALA A 131 0.11 4.81 11.54
C ALA A 131 1.50 5.44 11.47
N ASP A 132 1.77 6.34 12.42
CA ASP A 132 2.99 7.10 12.60
C ASP A 132 4.07 6.37 13.42
N ASN A 133 3.90 5.05 13.63
CA ASN A 133 4.78 4.22 14.47
C ASN A 133 4.88 4.67 15.94
N GLN A 134 3.95 5.50 16.42
CA GLN A 134 3.88 5.90 17.83
C GLN A 134 2.86 5.05 18.59
N CYS A 135 2.99 5.03 19.92
CA CYS A 135 2.01 4.39 20.78
C CYS A 135 0.76 5.27 20.91
N HIS A 136 -0.39 4.73 20.52
CA HIS A 136 -1.67 5.41 20.62
C HIS A 136 -2.60 4.69 21.57
N LYS A 137 -3.13 5.41 22.55
CA LYS A 137 -4.15 4.92 23.47
C LYS A 137 -5.49 4.80 22.75
N THR A 138 -6.27 3.77 23.06
CA THR A 138 -7.64 3.59 22.54
C THR A 138 -8.68 3.37 23.64
N GLY A 139 -8.25 3.34 24.89
CA GLY A 139 -9.07 3.19 26.08
C GLY A 139 -8.18 3.05 27.32
N ALA A 140 -8.78 2.88 28.50
CA ALA A 140 -8.08 2.89 29.78
C ALA A 140 -7.02 1.77 29.88
N THR A 141 -7.27 0.63 29.23
CA THR A 141 -6.42 -0.57 29.24
C THR A 141 -6.07 -1.03 27.84
N SER A 142 -6.22 -0.18 26.82
CA SER A 142 -5.95 -0.57 25.44
C SER A 142 -5.15 0.47 24.67
N SER A 143 -4.22 -0.01 23.86
CA SER A 143 -3.41 0.81 22.97
C SER A 143 -2.99 0.04 21.72
N TYR A 144 -2.37 0.73 20.78
CA TYR A 144 -1.80 0.09 19.60
C TYR A 144 -0.57 0.87 19.10
N ILE A 145 0.22 0.18 18.28
CA ILE A 145 1.22 0.78 17.39
C ILE A 145 0.85 0.34 15.99
N ALA A 146 0.71 1.29 15.07
CA ALA A 146 0.49 0.99 13.66
C ALA A 146 1.59 1.62 12.82
N VAL A 147 1.93 0.91 11.75
CA VAL A 147 2.82 1.39 10.69
C VAL A 147 2.10 1.24 9.37
N SER A 148 2.17 2.28 8.54
CA SER A 148 1.58 2.27 7.20
C SER A 148 2.72 2.37 6.20
N ALA A 149 3.47 1.27 6.05
CA ALA A 149 4.41 1.19 4.95
C ALA A 149 3.64 0.90 3.66
N LEU A 150 4.15 1.48 2.58
CA LEU A 150 3.58 1.33 1.23
C LEU A 150 3.53 -0.15 0.76
N TYR A 151 4.20 -1.09 1.45
CA TYR A 151 4.16 -2.54 1.16
C TYR A 151 3.85 -3.46 2.35
N GLY A 152 3.38 -2.89 3.45
CA GLY A 152 3.16 -3.69 4.64
C GLY A 152 2.63 -2.81 5.73
N SER A 153 1.31 -2.79 5.85
CA SER A 153 0.69 -2.16 7.01
C SER A 153 0.58 -3.20 8.11
N ALA A 154 1.02 -2.83 9.31
CA ALA A 154 0.93 -3.68 10.47
C ALA A 154 0.33 -2.90 11.63
N VAL A 155 -0.52 -3.58 12.38
CA VAL A 155 -1.13 -3.05 13.59
C VAL A 155 -0.88 -4.03 14.72
N LYS A 156 -0.11 -3.61 15.72
CA LYS A 156 0.07 -4.33 16.99
C LYS A 156 -0.89 -3.74 18.01
N LYS A 157 -1.77 -4.56 18.58
CA LYS A 157 -2.77 -4.17 19.57
C LYS A 157 -2.42 -4.72 20.93
N PHE A 158 -2.62 -3.90 21.95
CA PHE A 158 -2.42 -4.22 23.35
C PHE A 158 -3.77 -4.03 24.06
N SER A 159 -4.24 -5.06 24.76
CA SER A 159 -5.58 -5.08 25.39
C SER A 159 -5.56 -5.02 26.91
N ALA A 160 -4.37 -5.07 27.52
CA ALA A 160 -4.17 -5.02 28.96
C ALA A 160 -3.42 -3.76 29.44
N THR A 161 -2.90 -2.96 28.51
CA THR A 161 -2.06 -1.79 28.81
C THR A 161 -2.43 -0.62 27.90
N SER A 162 -2.18 0.60 28.37
CA SER A 162 -2.41 1.82 27.58
C SER A 162 -1.11 2.52 27.14
N ASP A 163 0.03 1.91 27.44
CA ASP A 163 1.38 2.40 27.17
C ASP A 163 2.13 1.54 26.13
N CYS A 164 1.40 0.65 25.43
CA CYS A 164 1.93 -0.26 24.41
C CYS A 164 3.02 -1.21 24.93
N THR A 165 2.90 -1.63 26.19
CA THR A 165 3.78 -2.62 26.80
C THR A 165 3.07 -3.96 27.01
N GLY A 166 3.85 -5.05 27.13
CA GLY A 166 3.32 -6.37 27.44
C GLY A 166 2.80 -7.14 26.23
N ALA A 167 1.92 -8.11 26.48
CA ALA A 167 1.42 -9.02 25.47
C ALA A 167 0.59 -8.28 24.41
N SER A 168 0.84 -8.60 23.14
CA SER A 168 0.19 -7.96 22.00
C SER A 168 -0.33 -8.98 20.99
N THR A 169 -1.39 -8.62 20.28
CA THR A 169 -1.83 -9.31 19.07
C THR A 169 -1.45 -8.46 17.87
N ALA A 170 -0.76 -9.04 16.88
CA ALA A 170 -0.41 -8.36 15.66
C ALA A 170 -1.34 -8.80 14.53
N VAL A 171 -1.81 -7.84 13.75
CA VAL A 171 -2.31 -8.09 12.40
C VAL A 171 -1.33 -7.39 11.48
N SER A 172 -0.54 -8.17 10.75
CA SER A 172 0.32 -7.69 9.68
C SER A 172 -0.15 -8.31 8.39
N GLN A 173 -0.17 -7.54 7.32
CA GLN A 173 -0.20 -8.12 6.00
C GLN A 173 0.95 -7.58 5.17
N THR A 174 1.64 -8.52 4.54
CA THR A 174 2.52 -8.20 3.43
C THR A 174 1.65 -7.77 2.24
N TYR A 175 2.21 -6.93 1.37
CA TYR A 175 1.57 -6.57 0.11
C TYR A 175 1.07 -7.80 -0.69
N ASP A 176 1.71 -8.96 -0.54
CA ASP A 176 1.39 -10.22 -1.24
C ASP A 176 0.00 -10.75 -0.83
N GLU A 177 -0.40 -10.54 0.43
CA GLU A 177 -1.65 -11.03 1.01
C GLU A 177 -2.86 -10.15 0.66
N LEU A 178 -2.63 -8.88 0.28
CA LEU A 178 -3.70 -8.00 -0.22
C LEU A 178 -4.21 -8.42 -1.61
N VAL A 179 -3.33 -8.94 -2.46
CA VAL A 179 -3.58 -9.16 -3.89
C VAL A 179 -4.01 -10.61 -4.18
N SER A 180 -3.70 -11.57 -3.32
CA SER A 180 -4.32 -12.89 -3.40
C SER A 180 -5.82 -12.78 -3.08
N GLY A 181 -6.69 -12.96 -4.08
CA GLY A 181 -8.15 -12.89 -3.94
C GLY A 181 -8.78 -13.91 -2.97
N SER A 182 -8.00 -14.69 -2.22
CA SER A 182 -8.46 -15.54 -1.13
C SER A 182 -8.07 -14.93 0.22
N CYS A 183 -9.06 -14.59 1.05
CA CYS A 183 -8.82 -14.04 2.38
C CYS A 183 -9.25 -15.05 3.45
N THR A 184 -8.39 -15.32 4.42
CA THR A 184 -8.75 -15.97 5.69
C THR A 184 -9.07 -14.90 6.76
N GLY A 185 -9.91 -13.92 6.42
CA GLY A 185 -10.54 -13.00 7.40
C GLY A 185 -10.24 -11.51 7.22
N THR A 186 -9.05 -11.06 7.62
CA THR A 186 -8.71 -9.62 7.72
C THR A 186 -7.81 -9.19 6.55
N LYS A 187 -7.91 -7.94 6.06
CA LYS A 187 -6.95 -7.30 5.16
C LYS A 187 -6.39 -6.01 5.76
N VAL A 188 -5.13 -5.64 5.50
CA VAL A 188 -4.55 -4.37 5.97
C VAL A 188 -3.90 -3.59 4.81
N SER A 189 -4.30 -2.35 4.55
CA SER A 189 -3.72 -1.45 3.52
C SER A 189 -3.26 -0.11 4.10
N GLY A 190 -2.34 0.60 3.44
CA GLY A 190 -1.89 1.96 3.82
C GLY A 190 -2.48 3.07 2.90
N SER A 191 -2.34 4.35 3.28
CA SER A 191 -2.63 5.53 2.44
C SER A 191 -1.35 6.13 1.81
N GLU A 192 -1.52 6.94 0.76
CA GLU A 192 -0.45 7.68 0.08
C GLU A 192 0.03 8.87 0.94
N GLY A 193 1.24 8.77 1.49
CA GLY A 193 1.95 9.88 2.16
C GLY A 193 2.57 10.89 1.18
N THR A 194 3.29 11.88 1.70
CA THR A 194 4.03 12.89 0.92
C THR A 194 4.83 12.25 -0.23
N THR A 195 4.77 12.82 -1.44
CA THR A 195 5.46 12.27 -2.62
C THR A 195 6.96 12.17 -2.38
N VAL A 196 7.46 10.95 -2.20
CA VAL A 196 8.89 10.64 -2.12
C VAL A 196 9.44 10.39 -3.51
N TYR A 197 10.51 11.11 -3.87
CA TYR A 197 11.25 10.89 -5.11
C TYR A 197 12.40 9.92 -4.88
N LEU A 198 12.60 9.03 -5.85
CA LEU A 198 13.59 7.96 -5.80
C LEU A 198 14.48 8.03 -7.04
N SER A 199 15.78 7.87 -6.85
CA SER A 199 16.70 7.48 -7.91
C SER A 199 16.82 5.95 -7.92
N THR A 200 16.45 5.32 -9.03
CA THR A 200 16.36 3.87 -9.16
C THR A 200 17.33 3.35 -10.21
N VAL A 201 18.04 2.27 -9.89
CA VAL A 201 18.87 1.48 -10.79
C VAL A 201 18.36 0.05 -10.79
N ALA A 202 17.96 -0.46 -11.96
CA ALA A 202 17.55 -1.85 -12.15
C ALA A 202 18.61 -2.62 -12.95
N LEU A 203 18.92 -3.84 -12.51
CA LEU A 203 19.86 -4.77 -13.13
C LEU A 203 19.13 -5.91 -13.82
N TYR A 204 19.61 -6.35 -14.98
CA TYR A 204 19.00 -7.41 -15.79
C TYR A 204 20.06 -8.39 -16.30
N ASP A 205 19.67 -9.67 -16.39
CA ASP A 205 20.51 -10.71 -17.00
C ASP A 205 20.42 -10.73 -18.53
N THR A 206 19.36 -10.18 -19.11
CA THR A 206 19.19 -10.09 -20.57
C THR A 206 18.87 -8.66 -20.97
N LYS A 207 19.11 -8.34 -22.25
CA LYS A 207 18.71 -7.06 -22.86
C LYS A 207 17.32 -7.14 -23.48
N ASP A 208 16.58 -8.21 -23.22
CA ASP A 208 15.29 -8.45 -23.84
C ASP A 208 14.31 -7.35 -23.44
N GLY A 209 13.56 -6.84 -24.42
CA GLY A 209 12.63 -5.74 -24.21
C GLY A 209 13.30 -4.41 -23.83
N ASP A 210 14.60 -4.21 -24.11
CA ASP A 210 15.33 -2.96 -23.83
C ASP A 210 15.17 -2.48 -22.38
N CYS A 211 15.23 -3.41 -21.43
CA CYS A 211 15.04 -3.14 -20.00
C CYS A 211 13.71 -2.43 -19.67
N GLN A 212 12.70 -2.54 -20.53
CA GLN A 212 11.38 -1.93 -20.36
C GLN A 212 10.48 -2.78 -19.44
N PRO A 213 9.41 -2.18 -18.86
CA PRO A 213 8.39 -2.90 -18.10
C PRO A 213 7.92 -4.19 -18.81
N ARG A 214 7.85 -5.30 -18.05
CA ARG A 214 7.74 -6.73 -18.46
C ARG A 214 9.07 -7.48 -18.57
N ALA A 215 10.20 -6.80 -18.73
CA ALA A 215 11.49 -7.42 -18.46
C ALA A 215 11.64 -7.60 -16.94
N VAL A 216 12.10 -8.78 -16.50
CA VAL A 216 12.24 -9.09 -15.08
C VAL A 216 13.64 -8.65 -14.61
N PRO A 217 13.78 -7.59 -13.80
CA PRO A 217 15.08 -7.24 -13.24
C PRO A 217 15.49 -8.27 -12.20
N THR A 218 16.79 -8.49 -12.07
CA THR A 218 17.37 -9.37 -11.05
C THR A 218 17.57 -8.64 -9.73
N LYS A 219 17.95 -7.36 -9.79
CA LYS A 219 18.11 -6.51 -8.61
C LYS A 219 17.67 -5.09 -8.94
N VAL A 220 16.98 -4.44 -8.02
CA VAL A 220 16.58 -3.03 -8.14
C VAL A 220 17.05 -2.30 -6.89
N VAL A 221 17.72 -1.17 -7.06
CA VAL A 221 18.23 -0.33 -5.97
C VAL A 221 17.62 1.05 -6.13
N SER A 222 16.91 1.51 -5.12
CA SER A 222 16.25 2.82 -5.09
C SER A 222 16.72 3.60 -3.86
N GLN A 223 17.06 4.88 -4.04
CA GLN A 223 17.48 5.76 -2.96
C GLN A 223 16.60 7.01 -2.93
N VAL A 224 16.26 7.49 -1.73
CA VAL A 224 15.50 8.72 -1.55
C VAL A 224 16.34 9.93 -1.99
N VAL A 225 15.73 10.82 -2.77
CA VAL A 225 16.37 12.06 -3.24
C VAL A 225 15.51 13.28 -2.91
N GLU A 226 16.16 14.41 -2.62
CA GLU A 226 15.49 15.66 -2.22
C GLU A 226 14.86 16.44 -3.38
N ALA A 227 15.19 16.10 -4.63
CA ALA A 227 14.79 16.87 -5.80
C ALA A 227 13.58 16.26 -6.51
N SER A 228 12.65 17.11 -6.94
CA SER A 228 11.66 16.75 -7.95
C SER A 228 12.37 16.39 -9.25
N CYS A 229 12.09 15.19 -9.77
CA CYS A 229 12.59 14.76 -11.08
C CYS A 229 11.42 14.45 -12.00
N THR A 230 11.60 14.71 -13.30
CA THR A 230 10.64 14.25 -14.31
C THR A 230 10.77 12.74 -14.44
N SER A 231 9.67 12.02 -14.27
CA SER A 231 9.69 10.57 -14.33
C SER A 231 10.21 10.10 -15.68
N ALA A 232 11.34 9.40 -15.62
CA ALA A 232 11.91 8.70 -16.76
C ALA A 232 11.59 7.24 -16.53
N PHE A 233 10.51 6.75 -17.15
CA PHE A 233 10.21 5.31 -17.17
C PHE A 233 11.45 4.55 -17.64
N HIS A 234 11.80 3.42 -17.01
CA HIS A 234 12.96 2.58 -17.33
C HIS A 234 13.03 2.23 -18.84
N ASN A 235 13.60 3.11 -19.66
CA ASN A 235 13.62 3.00 -21.12
C ASN A 235 15.03 3.12 -21.72
N ASN A 236 16.05 3.22 -20.86
CA ASN A 236 17.43 3.48 -21.24
C ASN A 236 18.35 2.31 -20.82
N CYS A 237 18.12 1.14 -21.42
CA CYS A 237 18.95 -0.04 -21.19
C CYS A 237 20.39 0.19 -21.69
N SER A 238 21.35 0.09 -20.79
CA SER A 238 22.76 0.30 -21.07
C SER A 238 23.62 -0.85 -20.55
N GLY A 239 24.85 -0.95 -21.04
CA GLY A 239 25.79 -2.02 -20.72
C GLY A 239 26.19 -2.83 -21.95
N ALA A 240 27.46 -3.26 -21.97
CA ALA A 240 28.02 -4.10 -23.03
C ALA A 240 27.91 -5.61 -22.73
N GLY A 241 27.22 -5.97 -21.64
CA GLY A 241 27.03 -7.33 -21.17
C GLY A 241 26.44 -7.36 -19.77
N VAL A 242 26.15 -8.56 -19.25
CA VAL A 242 25.48 -8.77 -17.97
C VAL A 242 26.32 -8.26 -16.77
N PRO A 243 25.72 -7.50 -15.84
CA PRO A 243 24.33 -7.06 -15.83
C PRO A 243 24.08 -5.86 -16.77
N TYR A 244 22.99 -5.92 -17.53
CA TYR A 244 22.44 -4.74 -18.19
C TYR A 244 21.78 -3.86 -17.15
N THR A 245 21.77 -2.55 -17.38
CA THR A 245 21.28 -1.59 -16.38
C THR A 245 20.30 -0.61 -17.00
N SER A 246 19.25 -0.28 -16.26
CA SER A 246 18.40 0.86 -16.54
C SER A 246 18.33 1.77 -15.33
N THR A 247 18.30 3.07 -15.56
CA THR A 247 18.19 4.08 -14.51
C THR A 247 16.93 4.89 -14.73
N ALA A 248 16.21 5.12 -13.64
CA ALA A 248 15.00 5.93 -13.63
C ALA A 248 15.07 6.89 -12.45
N CYS A 249 14.41 8.02 -12.60
CA CYS A 249 13.95 8.76 -11.45
C CYS A 249 12.43 8.62 -11.42
N SER A 250 11.89 8.28 -10.25
CA SER A 250 10.49 7.89 -10.12
C SER A 250 9.94 8.35 -8.77
N THR A 251 8.63 8.49 -8.69
CA THR A 251 7.97 8.44 -7.38
C THR A 251 7.94 7.00 -6.86
N PHE A 252 7.55 6.86 -5.61
CA PHE A 252 7.34 5.55 -5.01
C PHE A 252 6.19 4.78 -5.69
N ASP A 253 5.10 5.45 -6.08
CA ASP A 253 3.99 4.85 -6.82
C ASP A 253 4.42 4.34 -8.21
N GLU A 254 5.25 5.11 -8.90
CA GLU A 254 5.80 4.72 -10.20
C GLU A 254 6.74 3.51 -10.08
N LEU A 255 7.56 3.46 -9.02
CA LEU A 255 8.40 2.29 -8.72
C LEU A 255 7.55 1.03 -8.50
N PHE A 256 6.34 1.17 -7.95
CA PHE A 256 5.44 0.03 -7.74
C PHE A 256 4.85 -0.46 -9.04
N GLN A 257 4.37 0.46 -9.87
CA GLN A 257 3.85 0.09 -11.19
C GLN A 257 4.92 -0.62 -12.01
N PHE A 258 6.18 -0.21 -11.84
CA PHE A 258 7.32 -0.93 -12.38
C PHE A 258 7.44 -2.36 -11.82
N PHE A 259 7.31 -2.57 -10.50
CA PHE A 259 7.33 -3.92 -9.92
C PHE A 259 6.15 -4.79 -10.34
N TYR A 260 4.94 -4.24 -10.41
CA TYR A 260 3.75 -4.92 -10.92
C TYR A 260 3.96 -5.47 -12.33
N SER A 261 4.41 -4.58 -13.22
CA SER A 261 4.59 -4.90 -14.63
C SER A 261 5.79 -5.83 -14.87
N SER A 262 6.85 -5.72 -14.08
CA SER A 262 8.11 -6.45 -14.30
C SER A 262 8.16 -7.80 -13.59
N PHE A 263 7.59 -7.93 -12.40
CA PHE A 263 7.58 -9.18 -11.63
C PHE A 263 6.26 -9.96 -11.71
N GLY A 264 5.29 -9.47 -12.49
CA GLY A 264 4.01 -10.17 -12.71
C GLY A 264 3.13 -10.21 -11.47
N TYR A 265 3.17 -9.16 -10.65
CA TYR A 265 2.41 -9.14 -9.40
C TYR A 265 0.90 -9.20 -9.67
N GLY A 266 0.22 -10.21 -9.13
CA GLY A 266 -1.21 -10.47 -9.40
C GLY A 266 -1.51 -11.28 -10.68
N SER A 267 -0.50 -11.80 -11.39
CA SER A 267 -0.68 -12.70 -12.53
C SER A 267 -0.27 -14.15 -12.21
N SER A 268 -0.53 -15.08 -13.14
CA SER A 268 -0.02 -16.47 -13.06
C SER A 268 1.50 -16.57 -13.18
N ASP A 269 2.15 -15.51 -13.69
CA ASP A 269 3.57 -15.48 -14.06
C ASP A 269 4.38 -14.68 -13.02
N LYS A 270 4.02 -14.82 -11.75
CA LYS A 270 4.65 -14.10 -10.64
C LYS A 270 6.08 -14.58 -10.37
N HIS A 271 6.98 -13.64 -10.16
CA HIS A 271 8.36 -13.89 -9.78
C HIS A 271 8.56 -13.69 -8.27
N PRO A 272 9.26 -14.61 -7.56
CA PRO A 272 9.53 -14.43 -6.15
C PRO A 272 10.53 -13.28 -5.94
N ILE A 273 10.21 -12.35 -5.05
CA ILE A 273 11.07 -11.19 -4.75
C ILE A 273 11.24 -11.02 -3.25
N VAL A 274 12.32 -10.33 -2.87
CA VAL A 274 12.65 -9.94 -1.50
C VAL A 274 12.91 -8.43 -1.47
N PHE A 275 12.27 -7.73 -0.54
CA PHE A 275 12.51 -6.31 -0.28
C PHE A 275 13.44 -6.13 0.92
N LEU A 276 14.49 -5.33 0.73
CA LEU A 276 15.37 -4.84 1.78
C LEU A 276 15.15 -3.34 1.94
N TRP A 277 14.70 -2.95 3.12
CA TRP A 277 14.38 -1.58 3.49
C TRP A 277 15.54 -0.96 4.26
N GLU A 278 16.05 0.16 3.78
CA GLU A 278 17.15 0.88 4.42
C GLU A 278 16.62 2.16 5.05
N TYR A 279 16.92 2.36 6.33
CA TYR A 279 16.53 3.54 7.10
C TYR A 279 17.78 4.27 7.60
N VAL A 280 17.62 5.57 7.87
CA VAL A 280 18.69 6.41 8.43
C VAL A 280 19.15 5.83 9.77
N ALA A 281 20.46 5.62 9.90
CA ALA A 281 21.05 4.99 11.08
C ALA A 281 20.68 5.76 12.37
N GLY A 282 20.27 5.01 13.40
CA GLY A 282 19.86 5.57 14.69
C GLY A 282 18.48 6.22 14.71
N LYS A 283 17.71 6.14 13.62
CA LYS A 283 16.30 6.53 13.56
C LYS A 283 15.37 5.33 13.72
N SER A 284 14.08 5.60 13.95
CA SER A 284 13.06 4.57 13.90
C SER A 284 12.83 4.13 12.45
N CYS A 285 12.26 2.94 12.22
CA CYS A 285 11.88 2.47 10.89
C CYS A 285 10.62 3.20 10.36
N ALA A 286 10.53 4.51 10.58
CA ALA A 286 9.45 5.36 10.09
C ALA A 286 9.61 5.63 8.59
N ALA A 287 8.50 5.83 7.87
CA ALA A 287 8.53 6.13 6.44
C ALA A 287 9.34 7.39 6.11
N THR A 288 9.30 8.39 7.01
CA THR A 288 10.08 9.64 6.91
C THR A 288 11.58 9.45 7.08
N ASP A 289 12.01 8.35 7.71
CA ASP A 289 13.42 8.02 7.93
C ASP A 289 13.92 6.97 6.94
N LEU A 290 13.13 6.64 5.92
CA LEU A 290 13.55 5.75 4.85
C LEU A 290 14.66 6.41 4.02
N SER A 291 15.76 5.69 3.82
CA SER A 291 16.87 6.13 2.96
C SER A 291 16.91 5.40 1.63
N GLY A 292 16.38 4.18 1.56
CA GLY A 292 16.39 3.40 0.32
C GLY A 292 15.63 2.09 0.37
N VAL A 293 15.44 1.50 -0.80
CA VAL A 293 14.83 0.18 -1.00
C VAL A 293 15.68 -0.60 -1.98
N THR A 294 16.06 -1.82 -1.62
CA THR A 294 16.67 -2.77 -2.55
C THR A 294 15.76 -3.97 -2.73
N VAL A 295 15.48 -4.35 -3.97
CA VAL A 295 14.68 -5.53 -4.31
C VAL A 295 15.57 -6.57 -4.98
N TYR A 296 15.45 -7.82 -4.56
CA TYR A 296 16.17 -8.96 -5.12
C TYR A 296 15.19 -9.97 -5.71
N LEU A 297 15.46 -10.44 -6.93
CA LEU A 297 14.81 -11.62 -7.49
C LEU A 297 15.26 -12.86 -6.70
N ALA A 298 14.31 -13.52 -6.05
CA ALA A 298 14.54 -14.64 -5.13
C ALA A 298 14.26 -16.00 -5.79
N ASP A 299 14.76 -16.19 -7.01
CA ASP A 299 14.55 -17.38 -7.83
C ASP A 299 15.59 -18.49 -7.59
N LYS A 300 16.45 -18.30 -6.57
CA LYS A 300 17.55 -19.20 -6.17
C LYS A 300 18.70 -19.29 -7.19
N LYS A 301 18.67 -18.52 -8.28
CA LYS A 301 19.77 -18.46 -9.25
C LYS A 301 20.85 -17.49 -8.80
N CYS A 302 22.00 -17.56 -9.47
CA CYS A 302 23.08 -16.61 -9.30
C CYS A 302 22.89 -15.45 -10.29
N HIS A 303 22.90 -14.22 -9.79
CA HIS A 303 22.75 -13.02 -10.61
C HIS A 303 23.94 -12.09 -10.39
N LYS A 304 24.49 -11.53 -11.47
CA LYS A 304 25.61 -10.60 -11.37
C LYS A 304 25.15 -9.23 -10.91
N THR A 305 25.89 -8.63 -9.98
CA THR A 305 25.76 -7.21 -9.62
C THR A 305 26.81 -6.34 -10.30
N GLY A 306 27.80 -6.97 -10.93
CA GLY A 306 28.86 -6.31 -11.70
C GLY A 306 29.79 -7.33 -12.36
N LYS A 307 30.99 -6.90 -12.79
CA LYS A 307 31.95 -7.77 -13.47
C LYS A 307 32.53 -8.87 -12.58
N SER A 308 32.61 -8.64 -11.27
CA SER A 308 33.27 -9.51 -10.29
C SER A 308 32.42 -9.76 -9.05
N ALA A 309 31.11 -9.48 -9.10
CA ALA A 309 30.25 -9.64 -7.93
C ALA A 309 28.90 -10.18 -8.34
N SER A 310 28.27 -10.93 -7.44
CA SER A 310 26.98 -11.57 -7.66
C SER A 310 26.21 -11.72 -6.35
N PHE A 311 24.96 -12.14 -6.47
CA PHE A 311 24.12 -12.51 -5.35
C PHE A 311 23.25 -13.73 -5.67
N ARG A 312 22.75 -14.38 -4.62
CA ARG A 312 21.65 -15.32 -4.66
C ARG A 312 20.66 -14.96 -3.56
N ALA A 313 19.39 -14.75 -3.92
CA ALA A 313 18.32 -14.56 -2.96
C ALA A 313 17.39 -15.77 -2.96
N THR A 314 16.88 -16.12 -1.78
CA THR A 314 15.86 -17.15 -1.63
C THR A 314 14.74 -16.65 -0.73
N ARG A 315 13.52 -17.09 -1.05
CA ARG A 315 12.35 -16.94 -0.20
C ARG A 315 11.70 -18.30 -0.04
N SER A 316 11.58 -18.74 1.20
CA SER A 316 10.96 -20.01 1.57
C SER A 316 9.47 -19.82 1.87
N ILE A 317 8.72 -20.92 1.83
CA ILE A 317 7.26 -20.92 2.04
C ILE A 317 6.87 -20.58 3.49
N ASP A 318 7.79 -20.79 4.43
CA ASP A 318 7.70 -20.42 5.84
C ASP A 318 7.99 -18.93 6.10
N GLY A 319 8.27 -18.16 5.04
CA GLY A 319 8.59 -16.74 5.12
C GLY A 319 10.07 -16.46 5.39
N ALA A 320 10.93 -17.49 5.54
CA ALA A 320 12.36 -17.28 5.67
C ALA A 320 12.94 -16.69 4.37
N VAL A 321 13.82 -15.72 4.52
CA VAL A 321 14.48 -14.99 3.45
C VAL A 321 15.97 -15.06 3.68
N THR A 322 16.73 -15.29 2.61
CA THR A 322 18.20 -15.22 2.66
C THR A 322 18.70 -14.43 1.46
N ILE A 323 19.58 -13.46 1.67
CA ILE A 323 20.31 -12.80 0.58
C ILE A 323 21.80 -13.01 0.81
N LYS A 324 22.41 -13.78 -0.10
CA LYS A 324 23.84 -14.10 -0.07
C LYS A 324 24.55 -13.31 -1.15
N THR A 325 25.58 -12.56 -0.79
CA THR A 325 26.40 -11.80 -1.74
C THR A 325 27.78 -12.41 -1.89
N PHE A 326 28.37 -12.30 -3.08
CA PHE A 326 29.64 -12.92 -3.44
C PHE A 326 30.58 -11.91 -4.09
N ALA A 327 31.87 -12.03 -3.79
CA ALA A 327 32.96 -11.28 -4.44
C ALA A 327 33.45 -11.92 -5.75
N THR A 328 32.65 -12.83 -6.30
CA THR A 328 32.85 -13.49 -7.60
C THR A 328 31.60 -13.27 -8.45
N ALA A 329 31.72 -13.43 -9.77
CA ALA A 329 30.60 -13.18 -10.69
C ALA A 329 29.68 -14.41 -10.90
N ASP A 330 30.06 -15.56 -10.38
CA ASP A 330 29.40 -16.86 -10.59
C ASP A 330 28.87 -17.47 -9.29
N CYS A 331 28.84 -16.68 -8.20
CA CYS A 331 28.46 -17.13 -6.86
C CYS A 331 29.33 -18.30 -6.37
N SER A 332 30.59 -18.39 -6.83
CA SER A 332 31.58 -19.31 -6.30
C SER A 332 32.34 -18.68 -5.13
N GLY A 333 32.83 -19.51 -4.21
CA GLY A 333 33.59 -19.07 -3.04
C GLY A 333 32.73 -18.76 -1.81
N ASN A 334 33.37 -18.22 -0.78
CA ASN A 334 32.71 -17.87 0.47
C ASN A 334 31.78 -16.67 0.28
N GLU A 335 30.62 -16.71 0.93
CA GLU A 335 29.70 -15.59 0.99
C GLU A 335 30.38 -14.40 1.66
N ALA A 336 30.30 -13.24 1.03
CA ALA A 336 30.86 -11.99 1.55
C ALA A 336 29.97 -11.41 2.65
N THR A 337 28.65 -11.62 2.54
CA THR A 337 27.66 -11.18 3.54
C THR A 337 26.42 -12.06 3.39
N ASP A 338 25.92 -12.56 4.52
CA ASP A 338 24.59 -13.15 4.65
C ASP A 338 23.67 -12.11 5.29
N LEU A 339 22.52 -11.86 4.67
CA LEU A 339 21.47 -11.01 5.20
C LEU A 339 20.26 -11.91 5.46
N ASP A 340 19.99 -12.12 6.75
CA ASP A 340 18.84 -12.85 7.28
C ASP A 340 17.77 -11.89 7.82
#